data_AF-A0A847Z627-F1
#
_entry.id   AF-A0A847Z627-F1
#
_cell.length_a   1.000
_cell.length_b   1.000
_cell.length_c   1.000
_cell.angle_alpha   90.00
_cell.angle_beta   90.00
_cell.angle_gamma   90.00
#
_symmetry.space_group_name_H-M   'P 1'
#
loop_
_entity.id
_entity.type
_entity.pdbx_description
1 polymer ?
#
loop_
_entity_poly.entity_id
_entity_poly.type
_entity_poly.pdbx_seq_one_letter_code
_entity_poly.pdbx_strand_id
1 'polypeptide(L)'
;NIPLTRFCEMSSFAPAKLMGFDTGIIAEGEDANLIIADIENLYKIDKNAFISKSNNTPFNGYEVCGKVLQTFVKGVKKYDSGQAL
;
A
#
# COMPACT_ATOMS: atom_id res chain seq x y z
N ASN A 1 14.20 -13.05 -5.14
CA ASN A 1 12.76 -12.88 -4.85
C ASN A 1 12.52 -12.97 -3.36
N ILE A 2 11.91 -11.94 -2.77
CA ILE A 2 11.51 -11.92 -1.36
C ILE A 2 10.04 -12.38 -1.30
N PRO A 3 9.66 -13.32 -0.39
CA PRO A 3 8.26 -13.72 -0.23
C PRO A 3 7.36 -12.56 0.17
N LEU A 4 6.08 -12.58 -0.25
CA LEU A 4 5.11 -11.53 0.09
C LEU A 4 4.95 -11.35 1.62
N THR A 5 4.98 -12.45 2.37
CA THR A 5 4.94 -12.42 3.84
C THR A 5 6.10 -11.62 4.43
N ARG A 6 7.32 -11.78 3.88
CA ARG A 6 8.49 -11.02 4.31
C ARG A 6 8.41 -9.55 3.91
N PHE A 7 7.83 -9.25 2.74
CA PHE A 7 7.56 -7.86 2.35
C PHE A 7 6.57 -7.19 3.31
N CYS A 8 5.46 -7.85 3.67
CA CYS A 8 4.50 -7.32 4.64
C CYS A 8 5.12 -7.11 6.03
N GLU A 9 5.97 -8.05 6.47
CA GLU A 9 6.71 -7.90 7.73
C GLU A 9 7.62 -6.66 7.70
N MET A 10 8.38 -6.45 6.62
CA MET A 10 9.31 -5.33 6.49
C MET A 10 8.61 -3.96 6.34
N SER A 11 7.45 -3.93 5.69
CA SER A 11 6.73 -2.69 5.36
C SER A 11 5.66 -2.30 6.39
N SER A 12 5.26 -3.20 7.27
CA SER A 12 4.17 -2.97 8.24
C SER A 12 4.55 -3.37 9.67
N PHE A 13 4.69 -4.67 9.94
CA PHE A 13 4.89 -5.18 11.31
C PHE A 13 6.20 -4.73 11.95
N ALA A 14 7.34 -4.87 11.25
CA ALA A 14 8.65 -4.57 11.83
C ALA A 14 8.82 -3.08 12.18
N PRO A 15 8.40 -2.11 11.33
CA PRO A 15 8.34 -0.70 11.73
C PRO A 15 7.40 -0.44 12.90
N ALA A 16 6.19 -1.02 12.91
CA ALA A 16 5.24 -0.84 14.02
C ALA A 16 5.83 -1.33 15.35
N LYS A 17 6.39 -2.54 15.36
CA LYS A 17 7.08 -3.12 16.51
C LYS A 17 8.25 -2.27 17.00
N LEU A 18 9.07 -1.75 16.08
CA LEU A 18 10.21 -0.88 16.42
C LEU A 18 9.76 0.41 17.11
N MET A 19 8.61 0.94 16.71
CA MET A 19 8.04 2.17 17.25
C MET A 19 7.13 1.94 18.47
N GLY A 20 6.90 0.68 18.87
CA GLY A 20 6.03 0.33 19.99
C GLY A 20 4.53 0.50 19.68
N PHE A 21 4.14 0.43 18.41
CA PHE A 21 2.73 0.46 18.01
C PHE A 21 2.13 -0.94 17.95
N ASP A 22 0.93 -1.08 18.49
CA ASP A 22 0.12 -2.29 18.41
C ASP A 22 -0.68 -2.28 17.09
N THR A 23 0.02 -2.50 15.99
CA THR A 23 -0.54 -2.47 14.63
C THR A 23 0.36 -3.22 13.64
N GLY A 24 -0.05 -3.29 12.38
CA GLY A 24 0.74 -3.89 11.30
C GLY A 24 0.64 -5.42 11.22
N ILE A 25 -0.39 -5.99 11.85
CA ILE A 25 -0.79 -7.39 11.71
C ILE A 25 -2.24 -7.47 11.22
N ILE A 26 -2.58 -8.60 10.60
CA ILE A 26 -3.97 -8.93 10.22
C ILE A 26 -4.40 -10.08 11.14
N ALA A 27 -5.18 -9.75 12.15
CA ALA A 27 -5.71 -10.70 13.12
C ALA A 27 -7.08 -10.24 13.61
N GLU A 28 -7.85 -11.16 14.19
CA GLU A 28 -9.10 -10.81 14.86
C GLU A 28 -8.84 -9.89 16.06
N GLY A 29 -9.69 -8.88 16.24
CA GLY A 29 -9.56 -7.88 17.31
C GLY A 29 -8.72 -6.66 16.94
N GLU A 30 -7.98 -6.71 15.83
CA GLU A 30 -7.15 -5.59 15.35
C GLU A 30 -7.94 -4.55 14.55
N ASP A 31 -7.45 -3.32 14.51
CA ASP A 31 -7.95 -2.30 13.59
C ASP A 31 -7.84 -2.80 12.14
N ALA A 32 -8.93 -2.68 11.36
CA ALA A 32 -8.96 -3.03 9.94
C ALA A 32 -8.21 -1.99 9.07
N ASN A 33 -6.89 -1.90 9.27
CA ASN A 33 -5.95 -1.12 8.47
C ASN A 33 -5.41 -2.03 7.35
N LEU A 34 -6.05 -1.97 6.18
CA LEU A 34 -5.84 -2.94 5.11
C LEU A 34 -5.59 -2.24 3.78
N ILE A 35 -4.82 -2.90 2.92
CA ILE A 35 -4.75 -2.56 1.49
C ILE A 35 -5.24 -3.75 0.67
N ILE A 36 -5.91 -3.45 -0.44
CA ILE A 36 -6.16 -4.42 -1.51
C ILE A 36 -5.25 -4.05 -2.65
N ALA A 37 -4.45 -5.00 -3.15
CA ALA A 37 -3.49 -4.76 -4.21
C ALA A 37 -3.57 -5.84 -5.30
N ASP A 38 -3.39 -5.42 -6.54
CA ASP A 38 -3.20 -6.30 -7.69
C ASP A 38 -1.71 -6.64 -7.83
N ILE A 39 -1.38 -7.91 -7.54
CA ILE A 39 -0.01 -8.44 -7.58
C ILE A 39 0.26 -9.31 -8.80
N GLU A 40 -0.69 -9.41 -9.72
CA GLU A 40 -0.58 -10.26 -10.92
C GLU A 40 -0.36 -9.43 -12.18
N ASN A 41 -0.99 -8.26 -12.27
CA ASN A 41 -0.95 -7.44 -13.48
C ASN A 41 0.11 -6.34 -13.42
N LEU A 42 0.79 -6.17 -14.56
CA LEU A 42 1.69 -5.04 -14.78
C LEU A 42 0.91 -3.77 -15.09
N TYR A 43 1.44 -2.64 -14.63
CA TYR A 43 0.96 -1.32 -15.00
C TYR A 43 2.12 -0.35 -15.17
N LYS A 44 1.90 0.67 -16.00
CA LYS A 44 2.85 1.75 -16.21
C LYS A 44 2.59 2.86 -15.19
N ILE A 45 3.64 3.30 -14.50
CA ILE A 45 3.56 4.48 -13.64
C ILE A 45 3.34 5.72 -14.51
N ASP A 46 2.25 6.43 -14.30
CA ASP A 46 2.00 7.75 -14.89
C ASP A 46 1.95 8.81 -13.79
N LYS A 47 2.95 9.69 -13.77
CA LYS A 47 3.05 10.77 -12.79
C LYS A 47 1.88 11.76 -12.88
N ASN A 48 1.20 11.84 -14.03
CA ASN A 48 0.05 12.73 -14.22
C ASN A 48 -1.22 12.19 -13.54
N ALA A 49 -1.24 10.90 -13.19
CA ALA A 49 -2.33 10.27 -12.46
C ALA A 49 -2.16 10.31 -10.93
N PHE A 50 -1.11 10.97 -10.41
CA PHE A 50 -0.86 11.04 -8.98
C PHE A 50 -1.85 11.98 -8.28
N ILE A 51 -2.46 11.52 -7.18
CA ILE A 51 -3.26 12.37 -6.28
C ILE A 51 -2.36 13.37 -5.51
N SER A 52 -1.11 12.96 -5.24
CA SER A 52 -0.13 13.81 -4.56
C SER A 52 0.02 15.15 -5.28
N LYS A 53 0.12 16.24 -4.50
CA LYS A 53 0.38 17.59 -5.04
C LYS A 53 1.70 17.67 -5.81
N SER A 54 2.68 16.84 -5.44
CA SER A 54 3.97 16.74 -6.15
C SER A 54 3.99 15.47 -7.01
N ASN A 55 4.45 15.63 -8.24
CA ASN A 55 4.65 14.57 -9.22
C ASN A 55 6.15 14.36 -9.56
N ASN A 56 7.05 14.80 -8.66
CA ASN A 56 8.49 14.61 -8.79
C ASN A 56 8.84 13.14 -8.54
N THR A 57 9.03 12.36 -9.61
CA THR A 57 9.39 10.96 -9.53
C THR A 57 10.33 10.56 -10.68
N PRO A 58 11.40 9.79 -10.41
CA PRO A 58 12.24 9.21 -11.46
C PRO A 58 11.57 7.98 -12.12
N PHE A 59 10.47 7.47 -11.55
CA PHE A 59 9.84 6.22 -11.99
C PHE A 59 8.76 6.41 -13.06
N ASN A 60 8.55 7.63 -13.56
CA ASN A 60 7.53 7.87 -14.59
C ASN A 60 7.81 7.04 -15.85
N GLY A 61 6.82 6.27 -16.28
CA GLY A 61 6.89 5.39 -17.43
C GLY A 61 7.46 4.00 -17.17
N TYR A 62 7.86 3.69 -15.93
CA TYR A 62 8.29 2.35 -15.55
C TYR A 62 7.10 1.40 -15.51
N GLU A 63 7.31 0.17 -15.95
CA GLU A 63 6.32 -0.91 -15.88
C GLU A 63 6.59 -1.77 -14.63
N VAL A 64 5.62 -1.85 -13.73
CA VAL A 64 5.75 -2.47 -12.41
C VAL A 64 4.50 -3.28 -12.06
N CYS A 65 4.60 -4.13 -11.02
CA CYS A 65 3.49 -4.89 -10.46
C CYS A 65 3.17 -4.41 -9.02
N GLY A 66 2.04 -4.81 -8.44
CA GLY A 66 1.68 -4.50 -7.06
C GLY A 66 0.88 -3.21 -6.93
N LYS A 67 -0.07 -2.97 -7.84
CA LYS A 67 -0.89 -1.75 -7.80
C LYS A 67 -1.84 -1.79 -6.62
N VAL A 68 -1.77 -0.80 -5.73
CA VAL A 68 -2.77 -0.64 -4.66
C VAL A 68 -4.09 -0.20 -5.29
N LEU A 69 -5.14 -0.99 -5.07
CA LEU A 69 -6.50 -0.71 -5.54
C LEU A 69 -7.31 0.01 -4.48
N GLN A 70 -7.19 -0.38 -3.21
CA GLN A 70 -7.99 0.20 -2.12
C GLN A 70 -7.17 0.30 -0.84
N THR A 71 -7.50 1.29 0.00
CA THR A 71 -6.93 1.43 1.34
C THR A 71 -8.04 1.67 2.35
N PHE A 72 -7.99 0.93 3.45
CA PHE A 72 -8.91 1.01 4.58
C PHE A 72 -8.12 1.45 5.82
N VAL A 73 -8.69 2.39 6.58
CA VAL A 73 -8.14 2.84 7.86
C VAL A 73 -9.24 2.62 8.91
N LYS A 74 -8.98 1.73 9.87
CA LYS A 74 -9.95 1.28 10.88
C LYS A 74 -11.30 0.89 10.25
N GLY A 75 -11.26 0.15 9.13
CA GLY A 75 -12.44 -0.32 8.41
C GLY A 75 -13.10 0.70 7.48
N VAL A 76 -12.67 1.97 7.50
CA VAL A 76 -13.20 3.00 6.60
C VAL A 76 -12.35 3.08 5.34
N LYS A 77 -12.96 2.92 4.16
CA LYS A 77 -12.27 3.10 2.88
C LYS A 77 -11.83 4.56 2.72
N LYS A 78 -10.54 4.78 2.49
CA LYS A 78 -9.89 6.11 2.32
C LYS A 78 -9.30 6.33 0.94
N TYR A 79 -9.16 5.27 0.16
CA TYR A 79 -8.65 5.32 -1.21
C TYR A 79 -9.35 4.26 -2.05
N ASP A 80 -9.72 4.62 -3.28
CA ASP A 80 -10.26 3.72 -4.29
C ASP A 80 -9.70 4.06 -5.67
N SER A 81 -8.86 3.19 -6.20
CA SER A 81 -8.44 3.12 -7.60
C SER A 81 -7.96 4.44 -8.22
N GLY A 82 -7.19 5.23 -7.48
CA GLY A 82 -6.65 6.52 -7.94
C GLY A 82 -7.42 7.73 -7.40
N GLN A 83 -8.39 7.52 -6.51
CA GLN A 83 -9.14 8.58 -5.85
C GLN A 83 -9.00 8.49 -4.33
N ALA A 84 -8.74 9.63 -3.68
CA ALA A 84 -8.83 9.75 -2.22
C ALA A 84 -10.28 10.04 -1.80
N LEU A 85 -10.69 9.47 -0.66
CA LEU A 85 -12.05 9.56 -0.11
C LEU A 85 -12.11 10.32 1.21
#